data_AF-A0A3C1UMN0-F1
#
_entry.id   AF-A0A3C1UMN0-F1
#
_cell.length_a   1.000
_cell.length_b   1.000
_cell.length_c   1.000
_cell.angle_alpha   90.00
_cell.angle_beta   90.00
_cell.angle_gamma   90.00
#
_symmetry.space_group_name_H-M   'P 1'
#
loop_
_entity.id
_entity.type
_entity.pdbx_description
1 polymer ?
#
loop_
_entity_poly.entity_id
_entity_poly.type
_entity_poly.pdbx_seq_one_letter_code
_entity_poly.pdbx_strand_id
1 'polypeptide(L)'
;VTGPPPKAVDARLIGRHQVISGTLLTNDGALIQNCDAVPGGNGGTALHISRDGGRTWTDPGEGKPKPEFTQGATGEGTIAGIHAKVIELKDGRLLAFGRGDSINGHMPMSLSADLGKTWTYKASPFPPIGGGQRLVLRRLEEGALLLVSFTSGNRAKPDSVNMTFTDQKGEELTGHGMFAAVSFDEGETWPLRKLLTPGAGDWNGGAWTQEFTATPTRAEHAGYLAATQTPDNVIHLISSRLHYRFNLPWLLEGVSYGDAKPAKEAQR
;
A
#
# COMPACT_ATOMS: atom_id res chain seq x y z
N VAL A 1 5.80 21.45 -19.09
CA VAL A 1 6.73 21.24 -17.96
C VAL A 1 8.14 21.13 -18.54
N THR A 2 9.02 22.08 -18.26
CA THR A 2 10.44 22.03 -18.63
C THR A 2 11.24 21.56 -17.42
N GLY A 3 11.60 20.28 -17.37
CA GLY A 3 12.51 19.74 -16.37
C GLY A 3 13.94 19.63 -16.91
N PRO A 4 14.96 19.47 -16.05
CA PRO A 4 16.30 19.08 -16.48
C PRO A 4 16.26 17.70 -17.19
N PRO A 5 17.25 17.37 -18.03
CA PRO A 5 17.33 16.05 -18.66
C PRO A 5 17.36 14.94 -17.60
N PRO A 6 16.82 13.75 -17.89
CA PRO A 6 16.85 12.64 -16.95
C PRO A 6 18.30 12.27 -16.63
N LYS A 7 18.59 12.08 -15.34
CA LYS A 7 19.88 11.62 -14.84
C LYS A 7 19.67 10.26 -14.17
N ALA A 8 20.52 9.29 -14.49
CA ALA A 8 20.52 8.03 -13.77
C ALA A 8 20.91 8.26 -12.31
N VAL A 9 20.10 7.75 -11.39
CA VAL A 9 20.42 7.68 -9.96
C VAL A 9 21.60 6.73 -9.74
N ASP A 10 21.56 5.58 -10.42
CA ASP A 10 22.65 4.61 -10.56
C ASP A 10 22.57 4.01 -11.97
N ALA A 11 23.72 3.87 -12.64
CA ALA A 11 23.81 3.35 -14.00
C ALA A 11 23.91 1.82 -14.08
N ARG A 12 24.08 1.12 -12.94
CA ARG A 12 24.22 -0.33 -12.89
C ARG A 12 22.89 -1.03 -13.16
N LEU A 13 22.90 -2.03 -14.04
CA LEU A 13 21.76 -2.91 -14.34
C LEU A 13 21.78 -4.14 -13.43
N ILE A 14 21.49 -3.92 -12.16
CA ILE A 14 21.46 -4.95 -11.10
C ILE A 14 20.07 -5.02 -10.45
N GLY A 15 19.85 -6.04 -9.61
CA GLY A 15 18.67 -6.06 -8.73
C GLY A 15 18.62 -4.82 -7.82
N ARG A 16 17.50 -4.61 -7.13
CA ARG A 16 17.29 -3.46 -6.22
C ARG A 16 17.10 -2.11 -6.92
N HIS A 17 17.18 -2.05 -8.25
CA HIS A 17 17.01 -0.82 -9.05
C HIS A 17 15.69 -0.78 -9.84
N GLN A 18 14.80 -1.75 -9.67
CA GLN A 18 13.52 -1.77 -10.38
C GLN A 18 12.52 -0.82 -9.73
N VAL A 19 12.52 0.43 -10.18
CA VAL A 19 11.69 1.52 -9.63
C VAL A 19 10.21 1.15 -9.61
N ILE A 20 9.57 1.36 -8.46
CA ILE A 20 8.13 1.23 -8.28
C ILE A 20 7.52 2.56 -7.80
N SER A 21 6.22 2.74 -8.01
CA SER A 21 5.53 3.95 -7.53
C SER A 21 5.59 4.04 -6.00
N GLY A 22 5.70 5.25 -5.46
CA GLY A 22 5.55 5.50 -4.02
C GLY A 22 6.68 6.32 -3.40
N THR A 23 7.22 7.30 -4.13
CA THR A 23 8.21 8.22 -3.58
C THR A 23 7.63 8.91 -2.35
N LEU A 24 8.40 8.93 -1.26
CA LEU A 24 8.03 9.52 0.02
C LEU A 24 9.05 10.61 0.36
N LEU A 25 8.56 11.75 0.85
CA LEU A 25 9.36 12.72 1.58
C LEU A 25 9.04 12.55 3.05
N THR A 26 10.04 12.22 3.86
CA THR A 26 9.88 12.12 5.32
C THR A 26 9.87 13.50 5.97
N ASN A 27 9.37 13.56 7.20
CA ASN A 27 9.32 14.77 8.02
C ASN A 27 10.72 15.34 8.30
N ASP A 28 11.75 14.49 8.38
CA ASP A 28 13.16 14.89 8.52
C ASP A 28 13.84 15.27 7.19
N GLY A 29 13.10 15.28 6.08
CA GLY A 29 13.55 15.76 4.77
C GLY A 29 14.24 14.73 3.89
N ALA A 30 14.22 13.44 4.24
CA ALA A 30 14.73 12.39 3.37
C ALA A 30 13.74 12.05 2.25
N LEU A 31 14.24 11.97 1.01
CA LEU A 31 13.51 11.41 -0.11
C LEU A 31 13.75 9.90 -0.16
N ILE A 32 12.69 9.12 -0.23
CA ILE A 32 12.73 7.66 -0.33
C ILE A 32 12.06 7.25 -1.63
N GLN A 33 12.76 6.48 -2.44
CA GLN A 33 12.27 5.86 -3.67
C GLN A 33 12.32 4.34 -3.51
N ASN A 34 11.16 3.70 -3.58
CA ASN A 34 11.07 2.25 -3.47
C ASN A 34 11.45 1.59 -4.80
N CYS A 35 12.17 0.47 -4.74
CA CYS A 35 12.57 -0.33 -5.90
C CYS A 35 12.45 -1.82 -5.58
N ASP A 36 11.95 -2.65 -6.49
CA ASP A 36 11.96 -4.10 -6.26
C ASP A 36 13.41 -4.61 -6.18
N ALA A 37 13.68 -5.42 -5.15
CA ALA A 37 15.00 -6.00 -4.91
C ALA A 37 15.38 -7.02 -5.98
N VAL A 38 14.37 -7.64 -6.60
CA VAL A 38 14.51 -8.69 -7.61
C VAL A 38 13.43 -8.55 -8.69
N PRO A 39 13.65 -9.12 -9.90
CA PRO A 39 12.65 -9.11 -10.97
C PRO A 39 11.51 -10.13 -10.78
N GLY A 40 11.69 -11.08 -9.86
CA GLY A 40 10.72 -12.14 -9.58
C GLY A 40 9.50 -11.65 -8.80
N GLY A 41 8.50 -12.53 -8.65
CA GLY A 41 7.28 -12.24 -7.88
C GLY A 41 7.45 -12.18 -6.36
N ASN A 42 8.63 -12.54 -5.84
CA ASN A 42 9.00 -12.63 -4.44
C ASN A 42 10.50 -12.31 -4.31
N GLY A 43 10.92 -11.71 -3.20
CA GLY A 43 12.29 -11.34 -2.89
C GLY A 43 12.48 -9.93 -2.34
N GLY A 44 11.39 -9.20 -2.12
CA GLY A 44 11.38 -7.95 -1.37
C GLY A 44 11.57 -6.66 -2.17
N THR A 45 11.46 -5.55 -1.46
CA THR A 45 11.64 -4.19 -1.98
C THR A 45 12.82 -3.52 -1.26
N ALA A 46 13.71 -2.90 -2.03
CA ALA A 46 14.79 -2.03 -1.59
C ALA A 46 14.33 -0.57 -1.50
N LEU A 47 15.06 0.22 -0.71
CA LEU A 47 14.88 1.67 -0.66
C LEU A 47 16.10 2.35 -1.27
N HIS A 48 15.87 3.36 -2.11
CA HIS A 48 16.87 4.34 -2.50
C HIS A 48 16.57 5.62 -1.73
N ILE A 49 17.54 6.11 -0.96
CA ILE A 49 17.33 7.23 -0.04
C ILE A 49 18.25 8.38 -0.40
N SER A 50 17.69 9.58 -0.51
CA SER A 50 18.45 10.82 -0.70
C SER A 50 18.21 11.79 0.46
N ARG A 51 19.28 12.40 0.96
CA ARG A 51 19.25 13.46 1.98
C ARG A 51 19.72 14.81 1.46
N ASP A 52 19.98 14.93 0.16
CA ASP A 52 20.54 16.12 -0.48
C ASP A 52 19.66 16.67 -1.61
N GLY A 53 18.35 16.39 -1.52
CA GLY A 53 17.36 16.85 -2.49
C GLY A 53 17.41 16.07 -3.82
N GLY A 54 17.79 14.80 -3.78
CA GLY A 54 17.80 13.89 -4.93
C GLY A 54 19.08 13.94 -5.77
N ARG A 55 20.16 14.58 -5.28
CA ARG A 55 21.44 14.67 -6.02
C ARG A 55 22.25 13.38 -5.91
N THR A 56 22.25 12.77 -4.72
CA THR A 56 22.83 11.46 -4.45
C THR A 56 21.83 10.57 -3.73
N TRP A 57 21.98 9.26 -3.90
CA TRP A 57 21.08 8.25 -3.36
C TRP A 57 21.90 7.09 -2.77
N THR A 58 21.37 6.46 -1.73
CA THR A 58 22.00 5.32 -1.07
C THR A 58 20.96 4.23 -0.83
N ASP A 59 21.34 2.98 -1.10
CA ASP A 59 20.54 1.81 -0.77
C ASP A 59 21.04 1.16 0.54
N PRO A 60 20.27 1.21 1.65
CA PRO A 60 20.69 0.63 2.92
C PRO A 60 20.94 -0.88 2.90
N GLY A 61 20.38 -1.60 1.91
CA GLY A 61 20.57 -3.04 1.75
C GLY A 61 21.55 -3.45 0.67
N GLU A 62 22.28 -2.50 0.07
CA GLU A 62 23.31 -2.85 -0.90
C GLU A 62 24.38 -3.75 -0.25
N GLY A 63 24.71 -4.85 -0.93
CA GLY A 63 25.67 -5.85 -0.44
C GLY A 63 25.19 -6.70 0.74
N LYS A 64 23.95 -6.50 1.23
CA LYS A 64 23.38 -7.30 2.30
C LYS A 64 22.74 -8.59 1.75
N PRO A 65 22.80 -9.70 2.50
CA PRO A 65 22.12 -10.93 2.09
C PRO A 65 20.60 -10.72 2.05
N LYS A 66 19.91 -11.49 1.21
CA LYS A 66 18.45 -11.53 1.23
C LYS A 66 17.97 -12.00 2.62
N PRO A 67 17.10 -11.26 3.31
CA PRO A 67 16.55 -11.71 4.58
C PRO A 67 15.58 -12.89 4.44
N GLU A 68 15.42 -13.63 5.53
CA GLU A 68 14.32 -14.59 5.68
C GLU A 68 13.07 -13.85 6.17
N PHE A 69 12.04 -13.77 5.32
CA PHE A 69 10.80 -13.07 5.63
C PHE A 69 9.86 -13.97 6.45
N THR A 70 10.09 -14.05 7.75
CA THR A 70 9.28 -14.84 8.69
C THR A 70 8.80 -14.01 9.87
N GLN A 71 7.75 -14.48 10.55
CA GLN A 71 7.14 -13.78 11.68
C GLN A 71 8.15 -13.46 12.79
N GLY A 72 8.31 -12.18 13.11
CA GLY A 72 9.18 -11.70 14.18
C GLY A 72 10.67 -11.63 13.82
N ALA A 73 11.07 -12.10 12.64
CA ALA A 73 12.46 -12.02 12.19
C ALA A 73 12.85 -10.58 11.83
N THR A 74 14.15 -10.32 11.90
CA THR A 74 14.76 -9.06 11.46
C THR A 74 15.62 -9.27 10.22
N GLY A 75 15.69 -8.28 9.35
CA GLY A 75 16.55 -8.30 8.16
C GLY A 75 17.13 -6.94 7.83
N GLU A 76 18.24 -6.93 7.07
CA GLU A 76 18.91 -5.69 6.67
C GLU A 76 18.42 -5.21 5.31
N GLY A 77 18.01 -3.94 5.23
CA GLY A 77 17.88 -3.19 3.99
C GLY A 77 16.82 -3.65 2.99
N THR A 78 16.00 -4.65 3.32
CA THR A 78 15.01 -5.21 2.39
C THR A 78 13.67 -5.40 3.07
N ILE A 79 12.63 -4.77 2.52
CA ILE A 79 11.23 -4.93 2.92
C ILE A 79 10.73 -6.28 2.42
N ALA A 80 9.92 -6.98 3.23
CA ALA A 80 9.26 -8.21 2.81
C ALA A 80 8.18 -7.92 1.75
N GLY A 81 8.25 -8.62 0.62
CA GLY A 81 7.35 -8.45 -0.53
C GLY A 81 7.83 -7.40 -1.52
N ILE A 82 7.59 -7.66 -2.81
CA ILE A 82 7.83 -6.72 -3.90
C ILE A 82 6.68 -5.70 -4.00
N HIS A 83 6.82 -4.69 -4.86
CA HIS A 83 5.87 -3.61 -5.05
C HIS A 83 5.41 -2.94 -3.75
N ALA A 84 6.31 -2.89 -2.76
CA ALA A 84 5.94 -2.40 -1.45
C ALA A 84 5.60 -0.91 -1.46
N LYS A 85 4.63 -0.53 -0.64
CA LYS A 85 4.37 0.86 -0.29
C LYS A 85 4.88 1.11 1.11
N VAL A 86 5.45 2.30 1.30
CA VAL A 86 6.08 2.74 2.54
C VAL A 86 5.47 4.06 2.95
N ILE A 87 5.22 4.22 4.24
CA ILE A 87 4.86 5.51 4.85
C ILE A 87 5.74 5.73 6.08
N GLU A 88 5.84 7.00 6.49
CA GLU A 88 6.39 7.37 7.79
C GLU A 88 5.26 7.46 8.83
N LEU A 89 5.47 6.80 9.96
CA LEU A 89 4.65 6.88 11.15
C LEU A 89 4.94 8.19 11.91
N LYS A 90 4.03 8.62 12.79
CA LYS A 90 4.18 9.86 13.57
C LYS A 90 5.45 9.90 14.42
N ASP A 91 5.97 8.75 14.82
CA ASP A 91 7.21 8.63 15.60
C ASP A 91 8.47 8.48 14.74
N GLY A 92 8.37 8.64 13.41
CA GLY A 92 9.48 8.56 12.46
C GLY A 92 9.83 7.14 12.01
N ARG A 93 9.17 6.10 12.56
CA ARG A 93 9.32 4.73 12.04
C ARG A 93 8.73 4.63 10.63
N LEU A 94 9.27 3.73 9.81
CA LEU A 94 8.72 3.39 8.50
C LEU A 94 7.85 2.15 8.61
N LEU A 95 6.62 2.23 8.10
CA LEU A 95 5.71 1.10 7.93
C LEU A 95 5.58 0.76 6.46
N ALA A 96 5.69 -0.53 6.12
CA ALA A 96 5.57 -1.01 4.75
C ALA A 96 4.70 -2.26 4.62
N PHE A 97 3.99 -2.35 3.49
CA PHE A 97 3.29 -3.57 3.05
C PHE A 97 3.74 -3.96 1.65
N GLY A 98 3.93 -5.26 1.41
CA GLY A 98 4.44 -5.80 0.15
C GLY A 98 3.53 -6.84 -0.52
N ARG A 99 3.88 -7.22 -1.75
CA ARG A 99 3.25 -8.26 -2.56
C ARG A 99 4.12 -9.51 -2.61
N GLY A 100 3.50 -10.68 -2.51
CA GLY A 100 4.26 -11.92 -2.33
C GLY A 100 4.94 -11.96 -0.96
N ASP A 101 5.93 -12.84 -0.80
CA ASP A 101 6.68 -13.07 0.46
C ASP A 101 5.74 -13.14 1.69
N SER A 102 4.59 -13.79 1.50
CA SER A 102 3.52 -13.82 2.50
C SER A 102 4.00 -14.44 3.80
N ILE A 103 3.69 -13.79 4.92
CA ILE A 103 4.06 -14.25 6.26
C ILE A 103 2.81 -14.86 6.90
N ASN A 104 2.88 -16.14 7.28
CA ASN A 104 1.76 -16.90 7.83
C ASN A 104 0.50 -16.85 6.94
N GLY A 105 0.67 -16.79 5.61
CA GLY A 105 -0.44 -16.71 4.66
C GLY A 105 -1.06 -15.32 4.49
N HIS A 106 -0.51 -14.29 5.14
CA HIS A 106 -0.97 -12.91 5.07
C HIS A 106 -0.03 -12.01 4.27
N MET A 107 -0.52 -10.87 3.82
CA MET A 107 0.31 -9.82 3.23
C MET A 107 1.42 -9.44 4.22
N PRO A 108 2.70 -9.40 3.80
CA PRO A 108 3.79 -9.06 4.69
C PRO A 108 3.73 -7.59 5.11
N MET A 109 4.00 -7.36 6.39
CA MET A 109 4.21 -6.04 6.97
C MET A 109 5.66 -5.94 7.46
N SER A 110 6.33 -4.84 7.13
CA SER A 110 7.69 -4.54 7.60
C SER A 110 7.71 -3.22 8.34
N LEU A 111 8.42 -3.18 9.48
CA LEU A 111 8.60 -1.97 10.29
C LEU A 111 10.09 -1.67 10.43
N SER A 112 10.50 -0.42 10.25
CA SER A 112 11.87 0.03 10.46
C SER A 112 11.91 1.26 11.37
N ALA A 113 12.89 1.32 12.28
CA ALA A 113 13.13 2.46 13.15
C ALA A 113 14.41 3.24 12.80
N ASP A 114 15.09 2.86 11.72
CA ASP A 114 16.41 3.35 11.34
C ASP A 114 16.51 3.70 9.85
N LEU A 115 15.37 4.18 9.30
CA LEU A 115 15.21 4.60 7.91
C LEU A 115 15.54 3.49 6.91
N GLY A 116 15.09 2.27 7.22
CA GLY A 116 15.16 1.11 6.36
C GLY A 116 16.51 0.39 6.35
N LYS A 117 17.44 0.70 7.27
CA LYS A 117 18.66 -0.09 7.44
C LYS A 117 18.34 -1.47 7.99
N THR A 118 17.43 -1.56 8.96
CA THR A 118 16.89 -2.82 9.47
C THR A 118 15.36 -2.80 9.45
N TRP A 119 14.79 -3.99 9.30
CA TRP A 119 13.35 -4.22 9.26
C TRP A 119 12.97 -5.38 10.17
N THR A 120 11.86 -5.25 10.87
CA THR A 120 11.17 -6.35 11.56
C THR A 120 9.95 -6.76 10.76
N TYR A 121 9.77 -8.07 10.55
CA TYR A 121 8.71 -8.61 9.72
C TYR A 121 7.57 -9.21 10.54
N LYS A 122 6.33 -8.96 10.13
CA LYS A 122 5.13 -9.60 10.71
C LYS A 122 4.05 -9.84 9.66
N ALA A 123 3.20 -10.82 9.91
CA ALA A 123 1.93 -10.97 9.23
C ALA A 123 1.06 -9.73 9.48
N SER A 124 0.46 -9.18 8.43
CA SER A 124 -0.59 -8.17 8.55
C SER A 124 -1.96 -8.82 8.78
N PRO A 125 -3.01 -8.05 9.13
CA PRO A 125 -4.37 -8.58 9.18
C PRO A 125 -5.01 -8.76 7.78
N PHE A 126 -4.25 -8.55 6.70
CA PHE A 126 -4.78 -8.51 5.33
C PHE A 126 -4.45 -9.77 4.53
N PRO A 127 -5.35 -10.17 3.61
CA PRO A 127 -5.02 -11.19 2.61
C PRO A 127 -3.82 -10.76 1.76
N PRO A 128 -3.03 -11.73 1.26
CA PRO A 128 -1.91 -11.42 0.38
C PRO A 128 -2.42 -10.92 -0.97
N ILE A 129 -1.59 -10.13 -1.66
CA ILE A 129 -1.78 -9.78 -3.07
C ILE A 129 -0.74 -10.50 -3.94
N GLY A 130 -1.03 -10.65 -5.24
CA GLY A 130 -0.16 -11.37 -6.19
C GLY A 130 -0.04 -10.72 -7.56
N GLY A 131 0.39 -11.49 -8.56
CA GLY A 131 0.64 -10.99 -9.91
C GLY A 131 -0.56 -10.24 -10.50
N GLY A 132 -0.33 -9.05 -11.06
CA GLY A 132 -1.40 -8.19 -11.58
C GLY A 132 -2.00 -7.23 -10.55
N GLN A 133 -1.57 -7.29 -9.29
CA GLN A 133 -2.05 -6.42 -8.21
C GLN A 133 -0.91 -5.57 -7.62
N ARG A 134 -1.25 -4.36 -7.18
CA ARG A 134 -0.40 -3.49 -6.34
C ARG A 134 -1.29 -2.68 -5.40
N LEU A 135 -0.92 -2.62 -4.12
CA LEU A 135 -1.65 -1.87 -3.10
C LEU A 135 -1.35 -0.35 -3.11
N VAL A 136 -2.18 0.40 -2.40
CA VAL A 136 -1.90 1.77 -1.95
C VAL A 136 -1.79 1.77 -0.42
N LEU A 137 -0.81 2.51 0.10
CA LEU A 137 -0.69 2.88 1.51
C LEU A 137 -0.42 4.39 1.55
N ARG A 138 -1.18 5.14 2.36
CA ARG A 138 -1.08 6.60 2.47
C ARG A 138 -1.49 7.06 3.87
N ARG A 139 -0.85 8.10 4.39
CA ARG A 139 -1.44 8.96 5.43
C ARG A 139 -2.35 10.00 4.78
N LEU A 140 -3.62 10.02 5.18
CA LEU A 140 -4.58 11.03 4.77
C LEU A 140 -4.27 12.36 5.47
N GLU A 141 -4.70 13.48 4.88
CA GLU A 141 -4.57 14.82 5.48
C GLU A 141 -5.26 14.90 6.84
N GLU A 142 -6.31 14.10 7.07
CA GLU A 142 -6.97 13.94 8.36
C GLU A 142 -6.15 13.15 9.40
N GLY A 143 -4.96 12.66 9.03
CA GLY A 143 -4.01 11.95 9.89
C GLY A 143 -4.15 10.43 9.90
N ALA A 144 -5.31 9.90 9.50
CA ALA A 144 -5.55 8.45 9.43
C ALA A 144 -4.73 7.77 8.33
N LEU A 145 -4.39 6.49 8.51
CA LEU A 145 -3.75 5.69 7.47
C LEU A 145 -4.81 5.00 6.61
N LEU A 146 -4.64 5.07 5.30
CA LEU A 146 -5.44 4.35 4.31
C LEU A 146 -4.61 3.27 3.65
N LEU A 147 -5.12 2.04 3.66
CA LEU A 147 -4.71 0.95 2.78
C LEU A 147 -5.80 0.72 1.74
N VAL A 148 -5.43 0.57 0.47
CA VAL A 148 -6.31 -0.01 -0.56
C VAL A 148 -5.65 -1.26 -1.12
N SER A 149 -6.35 -2.39 -1.06
CA SER A 149 -5.84 -3.71 -1.45
C SER A 149 -6.97 -4.59 -2.00
N PHE A 150 -6.68 -5.87 -2.26
CA PHE A 150 -7.59 -6.86 -2.81
C PHE A 150 -7.78 -8.04 -1.83
N THR A 151 -8.97 -8.64 -1.82
CA THR A 151 -9.27 -9.77 -0.93
C THR A 151 -8.52 -11.05 -1.28
N SER A 152 -8.12 -11.25 -2.54
CA SER A 152 -7.43 -12.46 -3.01
C SER A 152 -6.15 -12.11 -3.76
N GLY A 153 -5.06 -12.81 -3.45
CA GLY A 153 -3.80 -12.72 -4.18
C GLY A 153 -3.77 -13.46 -5.51
N ASN A 154 -4.84 -14.19 -5.84
CA ASN A 154 -5.01 -14.84 -7.12
C ASN A 154 -6.14 -14.17 -7.90
N ARG A 155 -5.79 -13.25 -8.80
CA ARG A 155 -6.78 -12.58 -9.67
C ARG A 155 -7.64 -13.54 -10.50
N ALA A 156 -7.17 -14.76 -10.80
CA ALA A 156 -7.96 -15.76 -11.52
C ALA A 156 -8.95 -16.51 -10.61
N LYS A 157 -8.85 -16.32 -9.29
CA LYS A 157 -9.76 -16.82 -8.26
C LYS A 157 -10.10 -15.69 -7.29
N PRO A 158 -10.78 -14.62 -7.78
CA PRO A 158 -11.02 -13.42 -6.98
C PRO A 158 -11.89 -13.70 -5.74
N ASP A 159 -12.70 -14.76 -5.80
CA ASP A 159 -13.65 -15.13 -4.76
C ASP A 159 -13.10 -16.18 -3.77
N SER A 160 -11.81 -16.54 -3.87
CA SER A 160 -11.22 -17.60 -3.02
C SER A 160 -11.01 -17.19 -1.57
N VAL A 161 -11.19 -15.91 -1.25
CA VAL A 161 -11.06 -15.36 0.10
C VAL A 161 -12.31 -14.55 0.39
N ASN A 162 -13.00 -14.94 1.46
CA ASN A 162 -14.12 -14.21 2.04
C ASN A 162 -13.57 -13.18 3.01
N MET A 163 -13.97 -11.92 2.85
CA MET A 163 -13.66 -10.86 3.81
C MET A 163 -14.95 -10.14 4.17
N THR A 164 -15.15 -9.90 5.47
CA THR A 164 -16.30 -9.16 5.99
C THR A 164 -16.04 -7.65 5.92
N PHE A 165 -17.06 -6.92 5.48
CA PHE A 165 -17.10 -5.47 5.38
C PHE A 165 -18.38 -4.93 6.02
N THR A 166 -18.35 -3.66 6.41
CA THR A 166 -19.55 -2.92 6.82
C THR A 166 -20.00 -2.04 5.66
N ASP A 167 -21.26 -2.15 5.27
CA ASP A 167 -21.84 -1.32 4.21
C ASP A 167 -22.23 0.08 4.74
N GLN A 168 -22.81 0.92 3.88
CA GLN A 168 -23.23 2.28 4.25
C GLN A 168 -24.38 2.32 5.26
N LYS A 169 -25.12 1.22 5.42
CA LYS A 169 -26.24 1.08 6.37
C LYS A 169 -25.77 0.55 7.73
N GLY A 170 -24.52 0.11 7.82
CA GLY A 170 -23.97 -0.52 9.01
C GLY A 170 -24.17 -2.04 9.06
N GLU A 171 -24.62 -2.64 7.96
CA GLU A 171 -24.83 -4.07 7.86
C GLU A 171 -23.53 -4.77 7.44
N GLU A 172 -23.30 -5.97 7.98
CA GLU A 172 -22.18 -6.81 7.56
C GLU A 172 -22.46 -7.47 6.21
N LEU A 173 -21.47 -7.46 5.33
CA LEU A 173 -21.47 -8.25 4.10
C LEU A 173 -20.15 -8.98 3.92
N THR A 174 -20.21 -10.16 3.32
CA THR A 174 -19.03 -10.82 2.76
C THR A 174 -18.82 -10.35 1.34
N GLY A 175 -17.64 -9.83 1.04
CA GLY A 175 -17.31 -9.28 -0.27
C GLY A 175 -15.97 -9.78 -0.83
N HIS A 176 -15.77 -9.51 -2.12
CA HIS A 176 -14.59 -9.89 -2.87
C HIS A 176 -14.10 -8.75 -3.77
N GLY A 177 -12.79 -8.66 -3.96
CA GLY A 177 -12.14 -7.66 -4.81
C GLY A 177 -11.50 -6.52 -4.01
N MET A 178 -11.46 -5.34 -4.61
CA MET A 178 -10.78 -4.17 -4.06
C MET A 178 -11.51 -3.61 -2.85
N PHE A 179 -10.78 -3.33 -1.78
CA PHE A 179 -11.30 -2.74 -0.56
C PHE A 179 -10.38 -1.63 -0.04
N ALA A 180 -10.95 -0.71 0.72
CA ALA A 180 -10.23 0.25 1.56
C ALA A 180 -10.26 -0.22 3.01
N ALA A 181 -9.14 -0.06 3.72
CA ALA A 181 -9.05 -0.20 5.17
C ALA A 181 -8.44 1.07 5.76
N VAL A 182 -8.94 1.49 6.93
CA VAL A 182 -8.46 2.69 7.62
C VAL A 182 -7.99 2.35 9.03
N SER A 183 -6.83 2.90 9.40
CA SER A 183 -6.26 2.86 10.73
C SER A 183 -6.16 4.28 11.30
N PHE A 184 -6.49 4.42 12.58
CA PHE A 184 -6.39 5.67 13.33
C PHE A 184 -5.25 5.66 14.37
N ASP A 185 -4.53 4.55 14.46
CA ASP A 185 -3.54 4.23 15.50
C ASP A 185 -2.21 3.76 14.89
N GLU A 186 -1.76 4.47 13.83
CA GLU A 186 -0.46 4.23 13.19
C GLU A 186 -0.26 2.81 12.65
N GLY A 187 -1.35 2.15 12.27
CA GLY A 187 -1.35 0.85 11.59
C GLY A 187 -1.45 -0.35 12.53
N GLU A 188 -1.63 -0.12 13.83
CA GLU A 188 -1.80 -1.19 14.82
C GLU A 188 -3.15 -1.91 14.64
N THR A 189 -4.24 -1.16 14.44
CA THR A 189 -5.56 -1.72 14.13
C THR A 189 -6.18 -1.10 12.88
N TRP A 190 -7.08 -1.85 12.24
CA TRP A 190 -7.75 -1.46 11.00
C TRP A 190 -9.26 -1.68 11.13
N PRO A 191 -9.93 -0.89 11.99
CA PRO A 191 -11.33 -1.13 12.39
C PRO A 191 -12.33 -0.85 11.25
N LEU A 192 -11.96 0.00 10.30
CA LEU A 192 -12.83 0.35 9.19
C LEU A 192 -12.35 -0.36 7.93
N ARG A 193 -13.25 -1.14 7.32
CA ARG A 193 -13.01 -1.89 6.08
C ARG A 193 -14.23 -1.75 5.19
N LYS A 194 -14.04 -1.24 3.97
CA LYS A 194 -15.13 -0.97 3.03
C LYS A 194 -14.81 -1.51 1.64
N LEU A 195 -15.74 -2.26 1.08
CA LEU A 195 -15.62 -2.77 -0.28
C LEU A 195 -15.80 -1.62 -1.28
N LEU A 196 -14.88 -1.51 -2.25
CA LEU A 196 -14.90 -0.44 -3.25
C LEU A 196 -15.63 -0.90 -4.53
N THR A 197 -16.92 -1.21 -4.39
CA THR A 197 -17.77 -1.63 -5.49
C THR A 197 -18.68 -0.50 -5.99
N PRO A 198 -18.90 -0.35 -7.31
CA PRO A 198 -19.96 0.50 -7.87
C PRO A 198 -21.37 -0.11 -7.71
N GLY A 199 -21.49 -1.30 -7.12
CA GLY A 199 -22.76 -1.97 -6.81
C GLY A 199 -23.35 -2.79 -7.95
N ALA A 200 -23.14 -2.42 -9.21
CA ALA A 200 -23.59 -3.18 -10.37
C ALA A 200 -22.80 -2.84 -11.66
N GLY A 201 -23.03 -3.63 -12.71
CA GLY A 201 -22.60 -3.34 -14.09
C GLY A 201 -21.40 -4.15 -14.55
N ASP A 202 -21.19 -4.18 -15.87
CA ASP A 202 -20.03 -4.79 -16.50
C ASP A 202 -18.99 -3.72 -16.83
N TRP A 203 -17.75 -3.96 -16.40
CA TRP A 203 -16.68 -2.98 -16.42
C TRP A 203 -15.41 -3.57 -17.02
N ASN A 204 -14.76 -2.78 -17.86
CA ASN A 204 -13.40 -3.05 -18.32
C ASN A 204 -12.40 -2.48 -17.31
N GLY A 205 -11.78 -3.34 -16.50
CA GLY A 205 -10.71 -2.96 -15.57
C GLY A 205 -9.32 -2.87 -16.23
N GLY A 206 -9.20 -3.33 -17.48
CA GLY A 206 -7.98 -3.29 -18.26
C GLY A 206 -6.86 -4.20 -17.75
N ALA A 207 -5.78 -4.28 -18.53
CA ALA A 207 -4.57 -5.04 -18.20
C ALA A 207 -4.85 -6.42 -17.58
N TRP A 208 -4.44 -6.63 -16.33
CA TRP A 208 -4.60 -7.89 -15.62
C TRP A 208 -5.98 -8.11 -15.01
N THR A 209 -6.79 -7.07 -14.87
CA THR A 209 -8.17 -7.15 -14.37
C THR A 209 -9.10 -7.69 -15.44
N GLN A 210 -8.91 -7.29 -16.70
CA GLN A 210 -9.82 -7.61 -17.80
C GLN A 210 -11.26 -7.10 -17.53
N GLU A 211 -12.24 -7.64 -18.25
CA GLU A 211 -13.65 -7.38 -17.98
C GLU A 211 -14.08 -8.07 -16.68
N PHE A 212 -14.91 -7.40 -15.89
CA PHE A 212 -15.53 -7.98 -14.69
C PHE A 212 -16.93 -7.41 -14.47
N THR A 213 -17.80 -8.21 -13.88
CA THR A 213 -19.13 -7.76 -13.43
C THR A 213 -19.04 -7.34 -11.98
N ALA A 214 -19.39 -6.09 -11.68
CA ALA A 214 -19.51 -5.60 -10.31
C ALA A 214 -20.89 -5.98 -9.74
N THR A 215 -20.92 -6.27 -8.44
CA THR A 215 -22.15 -6.50 -7.67
C THR A 215 -22.01 -5.81 -6.31
N PRO A 216 -23.06 -5.77 -5.45
CA PRO A 216 -22.92 -5.21 -4.10
C PRO A 216 -21.84 -5.92 -3.25
N THR A 217 -21.44 -7.12 -3.63
CA THR A 217 -20.42 -7.94 -2.94
C THR A 217 -19.19 -8.25 -3.79
N ARG A 218 -19.09 -7.68 -5.00
CA ARG A 218 -17.96 -7.91 -5.92
C ARG A 218 -17.44 -6.59 -6.49
N ALA A 219 -16.23 -6.22 -6.11
CA ALA A 219 -15.48 -5.07 -6.61
C ALA A 219 -14.44 -5.48 -7.67
N GLU A 220 -13.72 -4.50 -8.23
CA GLU A 220 -12.59 -4.75 -9.13
C GLU A 220 -11.58 -5.69 -8.44
N HIS A 221 -11.15 -6.76 -9.10
CA HIS A 221 -10.41 -7.83 -8.42
C HIS A 221 -8.89 -7.81 -8.63
N ALA A 222 -8.40 -6.94 -9.49
CA ALA A 222 -6.97 -6.73 -9.73
C ALA A 222 -6.69 -5.30 -10.16
N GLY A 223 -5.43 -4.97 -10.37
CA GLY A 223 -5.01 -3.67 -10.86
C GLY A 223 -3.78 -3.15 -10.16
N TYR A 224 -3.03 -2.30 -10.87
CA TYR A 224 -1.93 -1.57 -10.28
C TYR A 224 -2.47 -0.25 -9.74
N LEU A 225 -2.57 -0.14 -8.42
CA LEU A 225 -3.19 1.01 -7.81
C LEU A 225 -2.18 2.17 -7.63
N ALA A 226 -2.69 3.39 -7.77
CA ALA A 226 -2.05 4.62 -7.32
C ALA A 226 -3.12 5.59 -6.81
N ALA A 227 -2.80 6.38 -5.79
CA ALA A 227 -3.73 7.33 -5.25
C ALA A 227 -3.05 8.66 -4.91
N THR A 228 -3.87 9.72 -4.86
CA THR A 228 -3.56 10.99 -4.22
C THR A 228 -4.77 11.48 -3.43
N GLN A 229 -4.55 12.38 -2.48
CA GLN A 229 -5.62 13.14 -1.87
C GLN A 229 -5.51 14.60 -2.32
N THR A 230 -6.64 15.21 -2.66
CA THR A 230 -6.72 16.63 -3.01
C THR A 230 -7.03 17.47 -1.77
N PRO A 231 -6.77 18.81 -1.78
CA PRO A 231 -6.99 19.66 -0.61
C PRO A 231 -8.44 19.74 -0.10
N ASP A 232 -9.42 19.34 -0.91
CA ASP A 232 -10.83 19.15 -0.53
C ASP A 232 -11.09 17.79 0.14
N ASN A 233 -10.02 17.09 0.57
CA ASN A 233 -10.00 15.78 1.19
C ASN A 233 -10.53 14.62 0.32
N VAL A 234 -10.73 14.84 -0.98
CA VAL A 234 -11.12 13.76 -1.90
C VAL A 234 -9.91 12.87 -2.18
N ILE A 235 -10.08 11.58 -1.95
CA ILE A 235 -9.14 10.54 -2.33
C ILE A 235 -9.42 10.17 -3.79
N HIS A 236 -8.45 10.43 -4.66
CA HIS A 236 -8.44 10.01 -6.05
C HIS A 236 -7.60 8.74 -6.16
N LEU A 237 -8.25 7.63 -6.49
CA LEU A 237 -7.61 6.33 -6.70
C LEU A 237 -7.76 5.92 -8.16
N ILE A 238 -6.66 5.57 -8.80
CA ILE A 238 -6.67 4.97 -10.14
C ILE A 238 -6.24 3.51 -10.05
N SER A 239 -6.93 2.64 -10.78
CA SER A 239 -6.48 1.28 -11.08
C SER A 239 -5.79 1.24 -12.44
N SER A 240 -5.65 0.06 -13.04
CA SER A 240 -5.06 -0.08 -14.37
C SER A 240 -5.85 0.66 -15.46
N ARG A 241 -7.14 0.94 -15.21
CA ARG A 241 -8.02 1.63 -16.17
C ARG A 241 -9.06 2.53 -15.51
N LEU A 242 -9.54 2.18 -14.32
CA LEU A 242 -10.67 2.86 -13.69
C LEU A 242 -10.21 3.96 -12.74
N HIS A 243 -11.07 4.96 -12.55
CA HIS A 243 -10.85 6.07 -11.61
C HIS A 243 -11.98 6.08 -10.57
N TYR A 244 -11.57 6.06 -9.31
CA TYR A 244 -12.42 6.08 -8.13
C TYR A 244 -12.21 7.39 -7.37
N ARG A 245 -13.30 7.89 -6.78
CA ARG A 245 -13.29 9.05 -5.89
C ARG A 245 -14.13 8.76 -4.66
N PHE A 246 -13.55 8.98 -3.49
CA PHE A 246 -14.21 8.85 -2.19
C PHE A 246 -13.46 9.72 -1.17
N ASN A 247 -13.90 9.76 0.08
CA ASN A 247 -13.22 10.50 1.14
C ASN A 247 -13.38 9.74 2.48
N LEU A 248 -12.69 10.21 3.52
CA LEU A 248 -12.78 9.60 4.85
C LEU A 248 -14.22 9.62 5.42
N PRO A 249 -15.02 10.70 5.27
CA PRO A 249 -16.43 10.67 5.67
C PRO A 249 -17.24 9.53 5.03
N TRP A 250 -17.11 9.31 3.71
CA TRP A 250 -17.79 8.21 3.02
C TRP A 250 -17.34 6.84 3.53
N LEU A 251 -16.05 6.70 3.83
CA LEU A 251 -15.52 5.47 4.41
C LEU A 251 -16.17 5.18 5.77
N LEU A 252 -16.40 6.21 6.59
CA LEU A 252 -17.01 6.13 7.93
C LEU A 252 -18.52 5.87 7.94
N GLU A 253 -19.25 6.10 6.83
CA GLU A 253 -20.69 5.86 6.77
C GLU A 253 -21.04 4.42 7.17
N GLY A 254 -22.05 4.24 8.02
CA GLY A 254 -22.48 2.94 8.54
C GLY A 254 -21.63 2.38 9.68
N VAL A 255 -20.48 2.99 10.01
CA VAL A 255 -19.60 2.53 11.09
C VAL A 255 -19.76 3.45 12.32
N SER A 256 -20.31 2.90 13.41
CA SER A 256 -20.28 3.57 14.72
C SER A 256 -18.89 3.40 15.34
N TYR A 257 -17.96 4.28 14.98
CA TYR A 257 -16.67 4.34 15.67
C TYR A 257 -16.78 5.24 16.89
N GLY A 258 -16.73 4.64 18.08
CA GLY A 258 -16.76 5.36 19.35
C GLY A 258 -15.57 6.31 19.49
N ASP A 259 -15.86 7.61 19.59
CA ASP A 259 -15.06 8.75 20.05
C ASP A 259 -13.61 8.98 19.56
N ALA A 260 -13.00 8.10 18.79
CA ALA A 260 -11.71 8.36 18.16
C ALA A 260 -11.91 9.05 16.79
N LYS A 261 -12.45 10.28 16.84
CA LYS A 261 -12.14 11.25 15.78
C LYS A 261 -10.63 11.53 15.85
N PRO A 262 -9.92 11.70 14.72
CA PRO A 262 -8.61 12.32 14.79
C PRO A 262 -8.77 13.64 15.52
N ALA A 263 -7.99 13.83 16.60
CA ALA A 263 -7.87 15.13 17.23
C ALA A 263 -7.56 16.11 16.10
N LYS A 264 -8.37 17.16 15.94
CA LYS A 264 -8.04 18.27 15.05
C LYS A 264 -6.70 18.83 15.52
N GLU A 265 -5.59 18.36 14.95
CA GLU A 265 -4.32 19.02 15.09
C GLU A 265 -4.48 20.37 14.37
N ALA A 266 -4.35 21.44 15.15
CA ALA A 266 -4.45 22.80 14.67
C ALA A 266 -3.44 22.99 13.54
N GLN A 267 -3.94 23.42 12.37
CA GLN A 267 -3.11 23.92 11.28
C GLN A 267 -2.04 24.87 11.84
N ARG A 268 -0.78 24.54 11.60
CA ARG A 268 0.35 25.47 11.64
C ARG A 268 1.24 25.20 10.43
#